data_AF-A0A8K0EJZ8-F1
#
_entry.id   AF-A0A8K0EJZ8-F1
#
_cell.length_a   1.000
_cell.length_b   1.000
_cell.length_c   1.000
_cell.angle_alpha   90.00
_cell.angle_beta   90.00
_cell.angle_gamma   90.00
#
_symmetry.space_group_name_H-M   'P 1'
#
loop_
_entity.id
_entity.type
_entity.pdbx_description
1 polymer ?
#
loop_
_entity_poly.entity_id
_entity_poly.type
_entity_poly.pdbx_seq_one_letter_code
_entity_poly.pdbx_strand_id
1 'polypeptide(L)'
;MRPTKTLSPVHPRLDDCECTPSVKHLFLRHHILQTPMFFIRWIYAALYSLYLLFVLRAPTDRDIVDFIENTTMAMLIRPAADDKPGEYKVTVNDCKLRASGGYKLKNMSLGYNKGQSGAYILYFTRNGVEVSNRSQIFSTIYFYHIFSMHPKSHLFSNSLVRHIVDNDIKALKESSYTSIPLHKELLHPSLNPLGGNVPKYLGYGLPCIRERLVEESRNMSVLEGHQVVHRSNLHGKDSFVGKLFRSRLALQGVMKRHEIDPKLLDALFNHTIVHSADHVNNSERSFLRFSLHPWDKECSLYKAFNTSVVRVLFAQPNLNPLAPNTIRSINKPFYQDLYKELKKIDPAWADVVTASVMY
;
A
#
# COMPACT_ATOMS: atom_id res chain seq x y z
N MET A 1 43.91 4.53 -3.65
CA MET A 1 42.49 4.25 -3.93
C MET A 1 41.74 4.22 -2.60
N ARG A 2 40.70 5.05 -2.41
CA ARG A 2 39.81 4.92 -1.24
C ARG A 2 39.05 3.60 -1.37
N PRO A 3 38.89 2.81 -0.29
CA PRO A 3 38.12 1.58 -0.35
C PRO A 3 36.66 1.95 -0.66
N THR A 4 36.17 1.49 -1.81
CA THR A 4 34.74 1.48 -2.13
C THR A 4 34.08 0.60 -1.07
N LYS A 5 33.41 1.22 -0.08
CA LYS A 5 32.52 0.52 0.85
C LYS A 5 31.61 -0.36 0.01
N THR A 6 31.74 -1.67 0.15
CA THR A 6 30.80 -2.63 -0.41
C THR A 6 29.44 -2.33 0.20
N LEU A 7 28.56 -1.68 -0.58
CA LEU A 7 27.24 -1.26 -0.12
C LEU A 7 26.42 -2.51 0.22
N SER A 8 25.94 -2.59 1.45
CA SER A 8 25.02 -3.66 1.88
C SER A 8 23.64 -3.44 1.26
N PRO A 9 22.85 -4.51 1.03
CA PRO A 9 21.47 -4.36 0.56
C PRO A 9 20.65 -3.47 1.51
N VAL A 10 19.75 -2.68 0.95
CA VAL A 10 18.81 -1.87 1.73
C VAL A 10 17.75 -2.79 2.30
N HIS A 11 17.73 -2.93 3.62
CA HIS A 11 16.73 -3.70 4.34
C HIS A 11 15.76 -2.77 5.07
N PRO A 12 14.48 -3.14 5.21
CA PRO A 12 13.49 -2.32 5.89
C PRO A 12 13.88 -2.10 7.36
N ARG A 13 13.90 -0.85 7.82
CA ARG A 13 14.11 -0.49 9.23
C ARG A 13 13.12 0.57 9.69
N LEU A 14 12.63 0.41 10.91
CA LEU A 14 11.67 1.34 11.51
C LEU A 14 12.31 2.66 11.93
N ASP A 15 13.55 2.60 12.42
CA ASP A 15 14.26 3.78 12.95
C ASP A 15 14.70 4.75 11.82
N ASP A 16 14.65 4.31 10.56
CA ASP A 16 15.01 5.12 9.40
C ASP A 16 14.07 6.31 9.18
N CYS A 17 12.91 6.35 9.86
CA CYS A 17 11.99 7.49 9.85
C CYS A 17 12.36 8.62 10.84
N GLU A 18 13.38 8.46 11.69
CA GLU A 18 13.78 9.50 12.65
C GLU A 18 14.32 10.76 11.96
N CYS A 19 14.14 11.93 12.59
CA CYS A 19 14.68 13.18 12.08
C CYS A 19 16.14 13.33 12.52
N THR A 20 17.07 13.13 11.59
CA THR A 20 18.51 13.37 11.81
C THR A 20 18.97 14.59 11.00
N PRO A 21 20.17 15.15 11.26
CA PRO A 21 20.68 16.29 10.50
C PRO A 21 20.67 16.10 8.98
N SER A 22 20.97 14.90 8.47
CA SER A 22 21.02 14.65 7.02
C SER A 22 19.66 14.77 6.33
N VAL A 23 18.56 14.48 7.02
CA VAL A 23 17.19 14.52 6.46
C VAL A 23 16.35 15.68 6.98
N LYS A 24 16.87 16.54 7.87
CA LYS A 24 16.13 17.67 8.46
C LYS A 24 15.50 18.59 7.40
N HIS A 25 16.18 18.76 6.27
CA HIS A 25 15.69 19.55 5.15
C HIS A 25 14.40 18.98 4.52
N LEU A 26 14.22 17.66 4.54
CA LEU A 26 13.00 16.98 4.07
C LEU A 26 11.82 17.28 5.00
N PHE A 27 12.04 17.26 6.32
CA PHE A 27 11.02 17.62 7.31
C PHE A 27 10.55 19.06 7.15
N LEU A 28 11.50 20.01 7.04
CA LEU A 28 11.15 21.42 6.84
C LEU A 28 10.33 21.63 5.57
N ARG A 29 10.75 21.00 4.47
CA ARG A 29 10.04 21.04 3.19
C ARG A 29 8.63 20.45 3.30
N HIS A 30 8.48 19.30 3.94
CA HIS A 30 7.19 18.64 4.17
C HIS A 30 6.24 19.54 4.97
N HIS A 31 6.72 20.16 6.05
CA HIS A 31 5.90 21.05 6.88
C HIS A 31 5.39 22.26 6.11
N ILE A 32 6.23 22.84 5.24
CA ILE A 32 5.85 24.03 4.47
C ILE A 32 4.89 23.66 3.32
N LEU A 33 5.15 22.55 2.62
CA LEU A 33 4.47 22.25 1.35
C LEU A 33 3.33 21.24 1.49
N GLN A 34 3.41 20.28 2.42
CA GLN A 34 2.40 19.22 2.55
C GLN A 34 1.41 19.46 3.69
N THR A 35 1.84 19.98 4.84
CA THR A 35 0.93 20.18 5.99
C THR A 35 -0.28 21.07 5.66
N PRO A 36 -0.15 22.21 4.95
CA PRO A 36 -1.33 23.00 4.55
C PRO A 36 -2.28 22.22 3.63
N MET A 37 -1.71 21.39 2.76
CA MET A 37 -2.48 20.58 1.84
C MET A 37 -3.24 19.46 2.53
N PHE A 38 -2.70 18.88 3.61
CA PHE A 38 -3.44 17.91 4.43
C PHE A 38 -4.71 18.52 5.02
N PHE A 39 -4.68 19.80 5.43
CA PHE A 39 -5.86 20.48 5.92
C PHE A 39 -6.91 20.69 4.81
N ILE A 40 -6.49 21.22 3.66
CA ILE A 40 -7.37 21.40 2.49
C ILE A 40 -7.97 20.06 2.06
N ARG A 41 -7.15 19.02 2.03
CA ARG A 41 -7.55 17.67 1.65
C ARG A 41 -8.48 17.03 2.67
N TRP A 42 -8.35 17.34 3.96
CA TRP A 42 -9.31 16.91 4.97
C TRP A 42 -10.69 17.51 4.72
N ILE A 43 -10.78 18.80 4.38
CA ILE A 43 -12.06 19.44 4.02
C ILE A 43 -12.66 18.75 2.79
N TYR A 44 -11.86 18.55 1.74
CA TYR A 44 -12.29 17.82 0.56
C TYR A 44 -12.76 16.40 0.91
N ALA A 45 -11.99 15.67 1.72
CA ALA A 45 -12.32 14.32 2.13
C ALA A 45 -13.63 14.25 2.90
N ALA A 46 -13.88 15.19 3.81
CA ALA A 46 -15.15 15.28 4.53
C ALA A 46 -16.32 15.52 3.56
N LEU A 47 -16.23 16.53 2.69
CA LEU A 47 -17.29 16.86 1.74
C LEU A 47 -17.55 15.73 0.73
N TYR A 48 -16.49 15.19 0.13
CA TYR A 48 -16.61 14.09 -0.81
C TYR A 48 -17.11 12.81 -0.15
N SER A 49 -16.72 12.55 1.11
CA SER A 49 -17.25 11.40 1.85
C SER A 49 -18.72 11.53 2.17
N LEU A 50 -19.23 12.74 2.44
CA LEU A 50 -20.67 12.99 2.56
C LEU A 50 -21.39 12.67 1.25
N TYR A 51 -20.84 13.09 0.11
CA TYR A 51 -21.37 12.71 -1.21
C TYR A 51 -21.35 11.19 -1.42
N LEU A 52 -20.25 10.53 -1.05
CA LEU A 52 -20.13 9.07 -1.23
C LEU A 52 -21.23 8.31 -0.49
N LEU A 53 -21.69 8.78 0.68
CA LEU A 53 -22.76 8.10 1.46
C LEU A 53 -24.03 7.82 0.64
N PHE A 54 -24.31 8.60 -0.42
CA PHE A 54 -25.46 8.42 -1.30
C PHE A 54 -25.25 7.33 -2.37
N VAL A 55 -24.00 6.97 -2.68
CA VAL A 55 -23.65 5.99 -3.73
C VAL A 55 -22.95 4.73 -3.19
N LEU A 56 -22.69 4.70 -1.88
CA LEU A 56 -22.05 3.56 -1.21
C LEU A 56 -22.93 2.31 -1.25
N ARG A 57 -22.36 1.17 -1.67
CA ARG A 57 -23.03 -0.15 -1.66
C ARG A 57 -22.24 -1.20 -0.89
N ALA A 58 -22.91 -2.27 -0.45
CA ALA A 58 -22.23 -3.39 0.20
C ALA A 58 -21.24 -4.09 -0.77
N PRO A 59 -20.12 -4.64 -0.26
CA PRO A 59 -19.22 -5.49 -1.05
C PRO A 59 -19.90 -6.79 -1.51
N THR A 60 -19.58 -7.19 -2.73
CA THR A 60 -19.92 -8.49 -3.31
C THR A 60 -18.70 -9.41 -3.32
N ASP A 61 -18.91 -10.70 -3.61
CA ASP A 61 -17.82 -11.68 -3.79
C ASP A 61 -16.84 -11.22 -4.89
N ARG A 62 -17.36 -10.66 -5.98
CA ARG A 62 -16.56 -10.07 -7.06
C ARG A 62 -15.68 -8.93 -6.55
N ASP A 63 -16.23 -8.00 -5.77
CA ASP A 63 -15.44 -6.87 -5.25
C ASP A 63 -14.29 -7.32 -4.35
N ILE A 64 -14.53 -8.36 -3.56
CA ILE A 64 -13.54 -8.95 -2.65
C ILE A 64 -12.41 -9.60 -3.46
N VAL A 65 -12.75 -10.44 -4.44
CA VAL A 65 -11.76 -11.11 -5.29
C VAL A 65 -11.02 -10.10 -6.15
N ASP A 66 -11.73 -9.17 -6.78
CA ASP A 66 -11.12 -8.11 -7.61
C ASP A 66 -10.20 -7.20 -6.77
N PHE A 67 -10.46 -7.00 -5.48
CA PHE A 67 -9.55 -6.27 -4.58
C PHE A 67 -8.28 -7.08 -4.27
N ILE A 68 -8.42 -8.37 -3.96
CA ILE A 68 -7.26 -9.24 -3.70
C ILE A 68 -6.36 -9.29 -4.94
N GLU A 69 -6.94 -9.54 -6.11
CA GLU A 69 -6.18 -9.77 -7.34
C GLU A 69 -5.53 -8.53 -7.92
N ASN A 70 -6.02 -7.34 -7.59
CA ASN A 70 -5.47 -6.08 -8.06
C ASN A 70 -4.69 -5.32 -6.97
N THR A 71 -4.32 -5.97 -5.87
CA THR A 71 -3.42 -5.41 -4.86
C THR A 71 -2.26 -6.36 -4.59
N THR A 72 -1.30 -5.96 -3.77
CA THR A 72 -0.22 -6.84 -3.28
C THR A 72 -0.71 -8.12 -2.62
N MET A 73 -1.98 -8.19 -2.21
CA MET A 73 -2.64 -9.43 -1.78
C MET A 73 -2.63 -10.53 -2.85
N ALA A 74 -2.54 -10.18 -4.13
CA ALA A 74 -2.51 -11.14 -5.23
C ALA A 74 -1.34 -12.11 -5.13
N MET A 75 -0.25 -11.70 -4.47
CA MET A 75 0.93 -12.52 -4.23
C MET A 75 0.67 -13.69 -3.26
N LEU A 76 -0.41 -13.61 -2.47
CA LEU A 76 -0.86 -14.66 -1.56
C LEU A 76 -1.74 -15.71 -2.25
N ILE A 77 -2.16 -15.49 -3.49
CA ILE A 77 -3.05 -16.41 -4.19
C ILE A 77 -2.31 -17.69 -4.57
N ARG A 78 -2.96 -18.83 -4.30
CA ARG A 78 -2.43 -20.17 -4.53
C ARG A 78 -3.56 -20.98 -5.19
N PRO A 79 -3.27 -21.84 -6.19
CA PRO A 79 -4.26 -22.82 -6.63
C PRO A 79 -4.72 -23.67 -5.44
N ALA A 80 -5.99 -24.08 -5.42
CA ALA A 80 -6.44 -25.08 -4.46
C ALA A 80 -5.71 -26.42 -4.71
N ALA A 81 -5.42 -27.16 -3.65
CA ALA A 81 -4.56 -28.35 -3.70
C ALA A 81 -5.13 -29.53 -4.51
N ASP A 82 -6.41 -29.48 -4.90
CA ASP A 82 -7.14 -30.60 -5.51
C ASP A 82 -7.23 -30.53 -7.05
N ASP A 83 -6.32 -29.80 -7.71
CA ASP A 83 -6.28 -29.61 -9.18
C ASP A 83 -7.61 -29.15 -9.82
N LYS A 84 -8.55 -28.63 -9.02
CA LYS A 84 -9.82 -28.09 -9.52
C LYS A 84 -9.55 -26.82 -10.32
N PRO A 85 -9.75 -26.82 -11.64
CA PRO A 85 -9.46 -25.65 -12.46
C PRO A 85 -10.31 -24.47 -12.00
N GLY A 86 -9.67 -23.34 -11.74
CA GLY A 86 -10.35 -22.11 -11.36
C GLY A 86 -10.59 -21.92 -9.85
N GLU A 87 -10.19 -22.85 -8.99
CA GLU A 87 -10.23 -22.68 -7.53
C GLU A 87 -8.91 -22.16 -6.96
N TYR A 88 -9.01 -21.17 -6.07
CA TYR A 88 -7.89 -20.45 -5.50
C TYR A 88 -8.07 -20.27 -3.99
N LYS A 89 -6.94 -20.22 -3.30
CA LYS A 89 -6.85 -20.02 -1.85
C LYS A 89 -5.90 -18.87 -1.53
N VAL A 90 -6.29 -18.06 -0.56
CA VAL A 90 -5.45 -17.07 0.11
C VAL A 90 -5.38 -17.49 1.57
N THR A 91 -4.17 -17.65 2.12
CA THR A 91 -3.97 -18.02 3.53
C THR A 91 -2.95 -17.09 4.15
N VAL A 92 -3.27 -16.60 5.34
CA VAL A 92 -2.39 -15.81 6.19
C VAL A 92 -2.32 -16.50 7.55
N ASN A 93 -1.11 -16.82 7.97
CA ASN A 93 -0.80 -17.39 9.27
C ASN A 93 0.08 -16.41 10.06
N ASP A 94 0.13 -16.59 11.39
CA ASP A 94 1.02 -15.85 12.29
C ASP A 94 0.93 -14.32 12.24
N CYS A 95 -0.22 -13.78 11.87
CA CYS A 95 -0.47 -12.34 11.83
C CYS A 95 -0.40 -11.75 13.26
N LYS A 96 0.28 -10.62 13.41
CA LYS A 96 0.50 -9.93 14.70
C LYS A 96 -0.47 -8.77 14.92
N LEU A 97 -1.33 -8.47 13.95
CA LEU A 97 -2.25 -7.33 14.00
C LEU A 97 -3.26 -7.42 15.12
N ARG A 98 -3.53 -6.26 15.74
CA ARG A 98 -4.59 -6.11 16.74
C ARG A 98 -5.42 -4.87 16.44
N ALA A 99 -6.73 -5.02 16.59
CA ALA A 99 -7.65 -3.90 16.52
C ALA A 99 -8.03 -3.41 17.93
N SER A 100 -8.53 -2.18 18.01
CA SER A 100 -9.11 -1.57 19.20
C SER A 100 -10.13 -2.49 19.88
N GLY A 101 -10.23 -2.48 21.20
CA GLY A 101 -11.11 -3.39 21.93
C GLY A 101 -10.54 -4.80 22.13
N GLY A 102 -9.24 -5.00 21.88
CA GLY A 102 -8.51 -6.23 22.23
C GLY A 102 -8.61 -7.35 21.19
N TYR A 103 -9.27 -7.11 20.05
CA TYR A 103 -9.39 -8.08 18.97
C TYR A 103 -8.05 -8.32 18.27
N LYS A 104 -7.78 -9.57 17.91
CA LYS A 104 -6.51 -9.99 17.31
C LYS A 104 -6.78 -10.73 16.01
N LEU A 105 -6.09 -10.38 14.93
CA LEU A 105 -6.10 -11.17 13.71
C LEU A 105 -4.87 -12.07 13.75
N LYS A 106 -5.06 -13.37 14.01
CA LYS A 106 -3.98 -14.37 14.08
C LYS A 106 -3.81 -15.09 12.73
N ASN A 107 -4.93 -15.45 12.11
CA ASN A 107 -4.95 -16.09 10.81
C ASN A 107 -6.22 -15.72 10.04
N MET A 108 -6.16 -15.86 8.72
CA MET A 108 -7.33 -15.85 7.85
C MET A 108 -7.12 -16.79 6.67
N SER A 109 -8.20 -17.40 6.19
CA SER A 109 -8.18 -18.18 4.96
C SER A 109 -9.40 -17.86 4.13
N LEU A 110 -9.20 -17.58 2.86
CA LEU A 110 -10.24 -17.37 1.86
C LEU A 110 -10.08 -18.41 0.76
N GLY A 111 -11.15 -19.12 0.44
CA GLY A 111 -11.27 -19.92 -0.78
C GLY A 111 -12.23 -19.23 -1.73
N TYR A 112 -11.87 -19.14 -3.00
CA TYR A 112 -12.73 -18.60 -4.04
C TYR A 112 -12.52 -19.34 -5.35
N ASN A 113 -13.50 -19.22 -6.24
CA ASN A 113 -13.40 -19.79 -7.58
C ASN A 113 -13.72 -18.71 -8.61
N LYS A 114 -13.03 -18.79 -9.74
CA LYS A 114 -13.25 -17.96 -10.92
C LYS A 114 -13.84 -18.83 -12.04
N GLY A 115 -15.16 -18.83 -12.13
CA GLY A 115 -15.88 -19.48 -13.21
C GLY A 115 -16.22 -18.50 -14.34
N GLN A 116 -16.82 -19.02 -15.42
CA GLN A 116 -17.34 -18.20 -16.52
C GLN A 116 -18.37 -17.16 -16.06
N SER A 117 -19.14 -17.47 -15.00
CA SER A 117 -20.16 -16.60 -14.41
C SER A 117 -19.59 -15.53 -13.47
N GLY A 118 -18.27 -15.48 -13.27
CA GLY A 118 -17.59 -14.55 -12.37
C GLY A 118 -16.92 -15.22 -11.16
N ALA A 119 -16.47 -14.39 -10.23
CA ALA A 119 -15.80 -14.83 -9.02
C ALA A 119 -16.79 -15.05 -7.87
N TYR A 120 -16.65 -16.16 -7.15
CA TYR A 120 -17.48 -16.49 -6.00
C TYR A 120 -16.64 -16.96 -4.81
N ILE A 121 -17.03 -16.56 -3.60
CA ILE A 121 -16.33 -16.97 -2.38
C ILE A 121 -16.90 -18.32 -1.94
N LEU A 122 -16.02 -19.30 -1.83
CA LEU A 122 -16.34 -20.65 -1.35
C LEU A 122 -16.44 -20.67 0.18
N TYR A 123 -15.45 -20.07 0.83
CA TYR A 123 -15.40 -19.96 2.28
C TYR A 123 -14.49 -18.80 2.70
N PHE A 124 -14.75 -18.27 3.89
CA PHE A 124 -13.83 -17.37 4.55
C PHE A 124 -13.79 -17.69 6.05
N THR A 125 -12.57 -17.80 6.58
CA THR A 125 -12.32 -17.98 8.00
C THR A 125 -11.44 -16.86 8.53
N ARG A 126 -11.76 -16.39 9.74
CA ARG A 126 -10.94 -15.47 10.52
C ARG A 126 -10.69 -16.10 11.88
N ASN A 127 -9.42 -16.32 12.23
CA ASN A 127 -9.03 -17.05 13.43
C ASN A 127 -9.68 -18.44 13.54
N GLY A 128 -9.84 -19.14 12.42
CA GLY A 128 -10.53 -20.42 12.35
C GLY A 128 -12.06 -20.37 12.47
N VAL A 129 -12.66 -19.19 12.65
CA VAL A 129 -14.12 -19.02 12.69
C VAL A 129 -14.63 -18.60 11.32
N GLU A 130 -15.67 -19.28 10.82
CA GLU A 130 -16.31 -18.93 9.56
C GLU A 130 -17.01 -17.57 9.63
N VAL A 131 -16.84 -16.76 8.58
CA VAL A 131 -17.54 -15.48 8.43
C VAL A 131 -18.19 -15.44 7.05
N SER A 132 -19.51 -15.30 7.02
CA SER A 132 -20.30 -15.27 5.77
C SER A 132 -20.70 -13.86 5.33
N ASN A 133 -20.56 -12.85 6.21
CA ASN A 133 -20.89 -11.46 5.91
C ASN A 133 -19.81 -10.81 5.04
N ARG A 134 -20.17 -10.41 3.81
CA ARG A 134 -19.22 -9.86 2.81
C ARG A 134 -18.57 -8.56 3.27
N SER A 135 -19.27 -7.72 4.02
CA SER A 135 -18.69 -6.50 4.58
C SER A 135 -17.61 -6.81 5.62
N GLN A 136 -17.80 -7.85 6.43
CA GLN A 136 -16.79 -8.31 7.39
C GLN A 136 -15.61 -9.01 6.72
N ILE A 137 -15.87 -9.80 5.68
CA ILE A 137 -14.83 -10.42 4.86
C ILE A 137 -13.95 -9.32 4.23
N PHE A 138 -14.57 -8.39 3.50
CA PHE A 138 -13.87 -7.27 2.87
C PHE A 138 -13.12 -6.42 3.91
N SER A 139 -13.76 -6.08 5.04
CA SER A 139 -13.11 -5.34 6.11
C SER A 139 -11.88 -6.07 6.68
N THR A 140 -11.95 -7.39 6.85
CA THR A 140 -10.81 -8.18 7.35
C THR A 140 -9.66 -8.18 6.35
N ILE A 141 -9.96 -8.35 5.06
CA ILE A 141 -8.96 -8.33 3.98
C ILE A 141 -8.34 -6.93 3.86
N TYR A 142 -9.16 -5.89 3.89
CA TYR A 142 -8.73 -4.49 3.87
C TYR A 142 -7.84 -4.15 5.06
N PHE A 143 -8.25 -4.54 6.27
CA PHE A 143 -7.49 -4.36 7.51
C PHE A 143 -6.12 -5.04 7.41
N TYR A 144 -6.08 -6.29 6.94
CA TYR A 144 -4.80 -6.97 6.74
C TYR A 144 -3.93 -6.29 5.67
N HIS A 145 -4.49 -5.92 4.51
CA HIS A 145 -3.73 -5.24 3.45
C HIS A 145 -3.13 -3.92 3.95
N ILE A 146 -3.94 -3.05 4.55
CA ILE A 146 -3.53 -1.71 4.99
C ILE A 146 -2.58 -1.74 6.19
N PHE A 147 -2.71 -2.70 7.11
CA PHE A 147 -1.90 -2.73 8.33
C PHE A 147 -0.80 -3.79 8.35
N SER A 148 -0.78 -4.76 7.43
CA SER A 148 0.32 -5.72 7.32
C SER A 148 1.14 -5.52 6.06
N MET A 149 0.52 -5.58 4.88
CA MET A 149 1.25 -5.59 3.61
C MET A 149 1.76 -4.19 3.23
N HIS A 150 0.86 -3.22 3.21
CA HIS A 150 1.16 -1.85 2.80
C HIS A 150 2.27 -1.17 3.63
N PRO A 151 2.30 -1.28 4.98
CA PRO A 151 3.35 -0.67 5.80
C PRO A 151 4.75 -1.25 5.54
N LYS A 152 4.86 -2.47 5.02
CA LYS A 152 6.16 -3.04 4.67
C LYS A 152 6.78 -2.28 3.49
N SER A 153 5.99 -1.83 2.52
CA SER A 153 6.44 -0.94 1.43
C SER A 153 6.95 0.41 1.96
N HIS A 154 6.33 0.94 3.01
CA HIS A 154 6.78 2.16 3.70
C HIS A 154 8.13 1.97 4.39
N LEU A 155 8.38 0.81 5.00
CA LEU A 155 9.68 0.52 5.59
C LEU A 155 10.81 0.45 4.55
N PHE A 156 10.56 -0.19 3.39
CA PHE A 156 11.52 -0.15 2.29
C PHE A 156 11.79 1.27 1.81
N SER A 157 10.74 2.10 1.76
CA SER A 157 10.84 3.50 1.36
C SER A 157 11.73 4.32 2.29
N ASN A 158 11.57 4.17 3.62
CA ASN A 158 12.41 4.87 4.59
C ASN A 158 13.90 4.58 4.40
N SER A 159 14.23 3.29 4.32
CA SER A 159 15.62 2.84 4.17
C SER A 159 16.21 3.25 2.82
N LEU A 160 15.41 3.26 1.76
CA LEU A 160 15.82 3.76 0.45
C LEU A 160 16.10 5.26 0.47
N VAL A 161 15.19 6.07 1.03
CA VAL A 161 15.34 7.53 1.08
C VAL A 161 16.57 7.90 1.90
N ARG A 162 16.80 7.23 3.03
CA ARG A 162 18.04 7.34 3.80
C ARG A 162 19.27 7.11 2.95
N HIS A 163 19.28 5.99 2.24
CA HIS A 163 20.39 5.62 1.37
C HIS A 163 20.64 6.65 0.26
N ILE A 164 19.58 7.16 -0.39
CA ILE A 164 19.67 8.20 -1.43
C ILE A 164 20.30 9.48 -0.88
N VAL A 165 19.84 9.94 0.29
CA VAL A 165 20.32 11.18 0.91
C VAL A 165 21.75 11.05 1.40
N ASP A 166 22.06 9.99 2.16
CA ASP A 166 23.36 9.82 2.80
C ASP A 166 24.48 9.51 1.78
N ASN A 167 24.13 9.00 0.58
CA ASN A 167 25.09 8.73 -0.52
C ASN A 167 24.99 9.72 -1.70
N ASP A 168 24.21 10.80 -1.57
CA ASP A 168 24.01 11.83 -2.61
C ASP A 168 23.64 11.27 -4.00
N ILE A 169 22.72 10.29 -4.07
CA ILE A 169 22.33 9.68 -5.35
C ILE A 169 21.45 10.65 -6.16
N LYS A 170 22.09 11.55 -6.92
CA LYS A 170 21.46 12.67 -7.62
C LYS A 170 20.31 12.27 -8.55
N ALA A 171 20.46 11.15 -9.25
CA ALA A 171 19.45 10.63 -10.17
C ALA A 171 18.12 10.27 -9.48
N LEU A 172 18.17 9.95 -8.17
CA LEU A 172 17.02 9.47 -7.40
C LEU A 172 16.50 10.48 -6.36
N LYS A 173 17.10 11.68 -6.25
CA LYS A 173 16.73 12.65 -5.20
C LYS A 173 15.24 12.99 -5.13
N GLU A 174 14.50 12.95 -6.23
CA GLU A 174 13.06 13.25 -6.21
C GLU A 174 12.23 12.21 -5.42
N SER A 175 12.71 10.97 -5.28
CA SER A 175 12.09 9.96 -4.41
C SER A 175 12.23 10.28 -2.92
N SER A 176 13.10 11.23 -2.53
CA SER A 176 13.32 11.57 -1.11
C SER A 176 12.31 12.57 -0.55
N TYR A 177 11.41 13.10 -1.37
CA TYR A 177 10.69 14.34 -1.12
C TYR A 177 9.92 14.37 0.22
N THR A 178 9.08 13.36 0.51
CA THR A 178 8.14 13.39 1.64
C THR A 178 8.01 12.09 2.44
N SER A 179 8.55 10.96 1.97
CA SER A 179 8.24 9.66 2.59
C SER A 179 8.69 9.55 4.06
N ILE A 180 9.92 9.94 4.40
CA ILE A 180 10.41 9.91 5.80
C ILE A 180 9.56 10.79 6.74
N PRO A 181 9.38 12.10 6.46
CA PRO A 181 8.58 12.94 7.35
C PRO A 181 7.12 12.50 7.42
N LEU A 182 6.52 12.05 6.31
CA LEU A 182 5.16 11.51 6.33
C LEU A 182 5.05 10.29 7.26
N HIS A 183 5.93 9.30 7.13
CA HIS A 183 5.86 8.10 7.97
C HIS A 183 6.07 8.42 9.44
N LYS A 184 6.94 9.39 9.76
CA LYS A 184 7.10 9.88 11.13
C LYS A 184 5.79 10.49 11.65
N GLU A 185 5.13 11.32 10.85
CA GLU A 185 3.86 11.97 11.19
C GLU A 185 2.67 11.01 11.26
N LEU A 186 2.73 9.85 10.61
CA LEU A 186 1.68 8.82 10.76
C LEU A 186 1.82 8.02 12.05
N LEU A 187 3.03 7.89 12.60
CA LEU A 187 3.31 7.01 13.74
C LEU A 187 3.40 7.75 15.08
N HIS A 188 3.85 9.00 15.09
CA HIS A 188 4.31 9.66 16.32
C HIS A 188 3.52 10.88 16.86
N PRO A 189 2.82 11.70 16.05
CA PRO A 189 2.07 12.86 16.55
C PRO A 189 0.90 12.50 17.47
N SER A 190 0.49 13.46 18.30
CA SER A 190 -0.65 13.35 19.22
C SER A 190 -2.01 13.16 18.53
N LEU A 191 -2.12 13.57 17.27
CA LEU A 191 -3.30 13.40 16.39
C LEU A 191 -3.09 12.27 15.36
N ASN A 192 -2.19 11.32 15.63
CA ASN A 192 -1.95 10.22 14.71
C ASN A 192 -3.21 9.35 14.52
N PRO A 193 -3.51 8.91 13.29
CA PRO A 193 -4.70 8.10 12.98
C PRO A 193 -4.76 6.77 13.77
N LEU A 194 -3.61 6.33 14.28
CA LEU A 194 -3.40 5.08 15.02
C LEU A 194 -3.36 5.26 16.54
N GLY A 195 -3.32 6.49 17.05
CA GLY A 195 -3.42 6.77 18.46
C GLY A 195 -4.87 6.95 18.83
N GLY A 196 -5.27 6.37 19.96
CA GLY A 196 -6.65 6.45 20.47
C GLY A 196 -7.14 7.87 20.81
N ASN A 197 -6.37 8.91 20.48
CA ASN A 197 -6.64 10.32 20.76
C ASN A 197 -7.19 11.08 19.55
N VAL A 198 -7.41 10.45 18.39
CA VAL A 198 -8.12 11.12 17.27
C VAL A 198 -9.54 11.45 17.73
N PRO A 199 -9.95 12.72 17.71
CA PRO A 199 -11.31 13.07 18.07
C PRO A 199 -12.33 12.36 17.16
N LYS A 200 -13.32 11.70 17.76
CA LYS A 200 -14.34 10.91 17.05
C LYS A 200 -15.05 11.72 15.94
N TYR A 201 -15.15 13.04 16.08
CA TYR A 201 -15.80 13.90 15.11
C TYR A 201 -14.98 14.18 13.84
N LEU A 202 -13.67 13.88 13.81
CA LEU A 202 -12.83 14.13 12.64
C LEU A 202 -12.92 13.05 11.55
N GLY A 203 -13.59 11.91 11.83
CA GLY A 203 -13.76 10.83 10.86
C GLY A 203 -12.45 10.25 10.34
N TYR A 204 -11.39 10.23 11.16
CA TYR A 204 -10.03 9.86 10.76
C TYR A 204 -9.38 8.80 11.67
N GLY A 205 -10.19 8.03 12.39
CA GLY A 205 -9.70 7.02 13.33
C GLY A 205 -9.46 5.67 12.65
N LEU A 206 -8.27 5.11 12.79
CA LEU A 206 -7.93 3.76 12.35
C LEU A 206 -8.06 2.75 13.50
N PRO A 207 -8.59 1.55 13.25
CA PRO A 207 -8.83 0.58 14.32
C PRO A 207 -7.57 -0.16 14.77
N CYS A 208 -6.45 -0.09 14.04
CA CYS A 208 -5.25 -0.85 14.37
C CYS A 208 -4.46 -0.24 15.53
N ILE A 209 -3.96 -1.08 16.43
CA ILE A 209 -3.07 -0.65 17.52
C ILE A 209 -1.67 -0.43 16.97
N ARG A 210 -1.15 0.78 17.11
CA ARG A 210 0.16 1.21 16.60
C ARG A 210 1.31 0.25 16.93
N GLU A 211 1.43 -0.21 18.17
CA GLU A 211 2.54 -1.06 18.60
C GLU A 211 2.54 -2.41 17.84
N ARG A 212 1.36 -2.86 17.42
CA ARG A 212 1.18 -4.12 16.68
C ARG A 212 1.35 -3.94 15.18
N LEU A 213 1.05 -2.76 14.66
CA LEU A 213 1.47 -2.34 13.32
C LEU A 213 3.00 -2.41 13.19
N VAL A 214 3.72 -1.85 14.18
CA VAL A 214 5.18 -1.84 14.22
C VAL A 214 5.75 -3.26 14.29
N GLU A 215 5.19 -4.11 15.15
CA GLU A 215 5.59 -5.52 15.26
C GLU A 215 5.32 -6.29 13.95
N GLU A 216 4.12 -6.15 13.38
CA GLU A 216 3.75 -6.81 12.11
C GLU A 216 4.60 -6.35 10.92
N SER A 217 5.04 -5.10 10.91
CA SER A 217 5.90 -4.58 9.86
C SER A 217 7.30 -5.22 9.90
N ARG A 218 7.74 -5.76 11.05
CA ARG A 218 8.98 -6.55 11.18
C ARG A 218 8.81 -8.00 10.72
N ASN A 219 7.56 -8.48 10.59
CA ASN A 219 7.27 -9.85 10.20
C ASN A 219 7.43 -10.02 8.68
N MET A 220 8.68 -10.25 8.24
CA MET A 220 9.02 -10.41 6.83
C MET A 220 8.79 -11.83 6.30
N SER A 221 8.45 -12.80 7.16
CA SER A 221 8.24 -14.21 6.79
C SER A 221 7.16 -14.38 5.71
N VAL A 222 6.13 -13.53 5.76
CA VAL A 222 5.13 -13.42 4.71
C VAL A 222 5.85 -13.06 3.40
N LEU A 223 6.61 -11.96 3.36
CA LEU A 223 7.30 -11.47 2.17
C LEU A 223 8.40 -12.37 1.59
N GLU A 224 8.98 -13.27 2.37
CA GLU A 224 9.97 -14.26 1.88
C GLU A 224 9.39 -15.18 0.79
N GLY A 225 8.06 -15.39 0.80
CA GLY A 225 7.32 -16.03 -0.30
C GLY A 225 6.72 -15.08 -1.36
N HIS A 226 6.94 -13.76 -1.24
CA HIS A 226 6.29 -12.68 -2.04
C HIS A 226 7.15 -12.13 -3.18
N GLN A 227 8.11 -12.88 -3.68
CA GLN A 227 8.72 -12.48 -4.93
C GLN A 227 7.80 -12.88 -6.08
N VAL A 228 7.18 -11.85 -6.68
CA VAL A 228 6.43 -11.83 -7.97
C VAL A 228 6.99 -12.81 -9.02
N VAL A 229 8.28 -13.13 -8.92
CA VAL A 229 9.06 -14.07 -9.72
C VAL A 229 8.54 -15.52 -9.68
N HIS A 230 8.03 -16.03 -8.56
CA HIS A 230 7.70 -17.45 -8.46
C HIS A 230 6.35 -17.84 -9.08
N ARG A 231 5.50 -16.88 -9.50
CA ARG A 231 4.09 -17.13 -9.80
C ARG A 231 3.52 -16.38 -11.01
N SER A 232 4.35 -15.73 -11.82
CA SER A 232 3.90 -15.00 -13.03
C SER A 232 3.03 -15.86 -13.95
N ASN A 233 3.31 -17.16 -14.02
CA ASN A 233 2.61 -18.10 -14.90
C ASN A 233 1.18 -18.40 -14.44
N LEU A 234 0.83 -18.15 -13.17
CA LEU A 234 -0.50 -18.44 -12.63
C LEU A 234 -1.54 -17.37 -12.97
N HIS A 235 -1.12 -16.14 -13.24
CA HIS A 235 -2.04 -14.99 -13.38
C HIS A 235 -2.08 -14.41 -14.80
N GLY A 236 -1.17 -14.82 -15.69
CA GLY A 236 -1.11 -14.29 -17.06
C GLY A 236 -0.50 -12.89 -17.15
N LYS A 237 -0.08 -12.51 -18.36
CA LYS A 237 0.70 -11.27 -18.61
C LYS A 237 -0.05 -9.99 -18.21
N ASP A 238 -1.37 -9.95 -18.44
CA ASP A 238 -2.18 -8.75 -18.25
C ASP A 238 -2.78 -8.60 -16.85
N SER A 239 -2.56 -9.58 -15.97
CA SER A 239 -2.89 -9.45 -14.55
C SER A 239 -2.03 -8.40 -13.85
N PHE A 240 -2.50 -7.96 -12.68
CA PHE A 240 -1.74 -7.13 -11.75
C PHE A 240 -0.32 -7.68 -11.48
N VAL A 241 -0.21 -8.98 -11.17
CA VAL A 241 1.08 -9.65 -10.90
C VAL A 241 1.96 -9.67 -12.16
N GLY A 242 1.38 -9.96 -13.32
CA GLY A 242 2.10 -9.93 -14.60
C GLY A 242 2.60 -8.54 -14.97
N LYS A 243 1.81 -7.49 -14.70
CA LYS A 243 2.20 -6.09 -14.87
C LYS A 243 3.31 -5.69 -13.89
N LEU A 244 3.21 -6.06 -12.61
CA LEU A 244 4.25 -5.84 -11.61
C LEU A 244 5.59 -6.47 -12.01
N PHE A 245 5.57 -7.73 -12.47
CA PHE A 245 6.78 -8.42 -12.93
C PHE A 245 7.48 -7.67 -14.07
N ARG A 246 6.73 -7.32 -15.11
CA ARG A 246 7.24 -6.57 -16.26
C ARG A 246 7.75 -5.19 -15.84
N SER A 247 7.08 -4.56 -14.87
CA SER A 247 7.49 -3.25 -14.33
C SER A 247 8.81 -3.34 -13.55
N ARG A 248 9.04 -4.43 -12.83
CA ARG A 248 10.33 -4.70 -12.17
C ARG A 248 11.45 -4.85 -13.19
N LEU A 249 11.21 -5.58 -14.29
CA LEU A 249 12.19 -5.73 -15.37
C LEU A 249 12.47 -4.40 -16.08
N ALA A 250 11.43 -3.60 -16.33
CA ALA A 250 11.57 -2.24 -16.87
C ALA A 250 12.43 -1.36 -15.97
N LEU A 251 12.15 -1.35 -14.65
CA LEU A 251 12.94 -0.62 -13.66
C LEU A 251 14.41 -1.09 -13.65
N GLN A 252 14.65 -2.40 -13.66
CA GLN A 252 16.01 -2.95 -13.73
C GLN A 252 16.76 -2.49 -14.99
N GLY A 253 16.08 -2.46 -16.13
CA GLY A 253 16.65 -1.95 -17.38
C GLY A 253 16.99 -0.46 -17.30
N VAL A 254 16.11 0.36 -16.70
CA VAL A 254 16.34 1.80 -16.50
C VAL A 254 17.50 2.02 -15.52
N MET A 255 17.54 1.31 -14.40
CA MET A 255 18.62 1.38 -13.42
C MET A 255 19.98 1.12 -14.06
N LYS A 256 20.08 0.10 -14.92
CA LYS A 256 21.32 -0.19 -15.66
C LYS A 256 21.76 0.96 -16.55
N ARG A 257 20.83 1.64 -17.25
CA ARG A 257 21.14 2.79 -18.12
C ARG A 257 21.59 4.02 -17.36
N HIS A 258 21.08 4.21 -16.14
CA HIS A 258 21.39 5.35 -15.28
C HIS A 258 22.43 5.02 -14.20
N GLU A 259 23.15 3.90 -14.34
CA GLU A 259 24.22 3.46 -13.45
C GLU A 259 23.81 3.39 -11.96
N ILE A 260 22.54 3.05 -11.70
CA ILE A 260 22.04 2.85 -10.34
C ILE A 260 22.44 1.46 -9.85
N ASP A 261 22.95 1.38 -8.62
CA ASP A 261 23.34 0.12 -7.99
C ASP A 261 22.19 -0.90 -8.04
N PRO A 262 22.37 -2.07 -8.67
CA PRO A 262 21.34 -3.10 -8.77
C PRO A 262 20.82 -3.59 -7.40
N LYS A 263 21.58 -3.40 -6.32
CA LYS A 263 21.14 -3.72 -4.95
C LYS A 263 19.95 -2.87 -4.48
N LEU A 264 19.67 -1.75 -5.14
CA LEU A 264 18.53 -0.88 -4.85
C LEU A 264 17.23 -1.32 -5.53
N LEU A 265 17.27 -2.36 -6.39
CA LEU A 265 16.15 -2.73 -7.24
C LEU A 265 14.88 -3.00 -6.45
N ASP A 266 14.94 -3.85 -5.42
CA ASP A 266 13.74 -4.24 -4.67
C ASP A 266 13.19 -3.07 -3.84
N ALA A 267 14.08 -2.23 -3.28
CA ALA A 267 13.66 -1.05 -2.53
C ALA A 267 12.99 -0.01 -3.46
N LEU A 268 13.58 0.28 -4.62
CA LEU A 268 13.00 1.18 -5.63
C LEU A 268 11.71 0.63 -6.23
N PHE A 269 11.65 -0.68 -6.46
CA PHE A 269 10.46 -1.34 -6.96
C PHE A 269 9.29 -1.21 -5.98
N ASN A 270 9.53 -1.48 -4.70
CA ASN A 270 8.51 -1.34 -3.66
C ASN A 270 8.08 0.11 -3.47
N HIS A 271 9.04 1.03 -3.36
CA HIS A 271 8.80 2.45 -3.12
C HIS A 271 8.06 3.14 -4.27
N THR A 272 8.48 2.89 -5.51
CA THR A 272 7.97 3.63 -6.66
C THR A 272 6.75 2.97 -7.29
N ILE A 273 6.77 1.64 -7.45
CA ILE A 273 5.82 0.91 -8.30
C ILE A 273 4.76 0.22 -7.46
N VAL A 274 5.16 -0.67 -6.54
CA VAL A 274 4.22 -1.47 -5.73
C VAL A 274 3.34 -0.57 -4.86
N HIS A 275 3.97 0.39 -4.19
CA HIS A 275 3.28 1.32 -3.31
C HIS A 275 2.21 2.15 -4.04
N SER A 276 2.57 2.75 -5.18
CA SER A 276 1.62 3.49 -6.04
C SER A 276 0.46 2.60 -6.51
N ALA A 277 0.77 1.39 -6.94
CA ALA A 277 -0.24 0.45 -7.44
C ALA A 277 -1.25 0.11 -6.34
N ASP A 278 -0.80 -0.15 -5.11
CA ASP A 278 -1.68 -0.44 -3.98
C ASP A 278 -2.61 0.74 -3.65
N HIS A 279 -2.11 1.98 -3.68
CA HIS A 279 -2.92 3.18 -3.45
C HIS A 279 -4.05 3.32 -4.47
N VAL A 280 -3.72 3.26 -5.76
CA VAL A 280 -4.72 3.42 -6.82
C VAL A 280 -5.78 2.33 -6.73
N ASN A 281 -5.39 1.07 -6.60
CA ASN A 281 -6.36 -0.04 -6.53
C ASN A 281 -7.21 0.01 -5.25
N ASN A 282 -6.69 0.54 -4.14
CA ASN A 282 -7.48 0.81 -2.94
C ASN A 282 -8.50 1.94 -3.18
N SER A 283 -8.10 2.99 -3.90
CA SER A 283 -8.95 4.12 -4.23
C SER A 283 -10.12 3.76 -5.17
N GLU A 284 -9.91 2.83 -6.11
CA GLU A 284 -10.94 2.38 -7.05
C GLU A 284 -12.13 1.70 -6.37
N ARG A 285 -11.98 1.23 -5.14
CA ARG A 285 -13.07 0.57 -4.42
C ARG A 285 -13.88 1.56 -3.57
N SER A 286 -13.68 2.88 -3.71
CA SER A 286 -14.19 3.93 -2.79
C SER A 286 -15.70 3.90 -2.58
N PHE A 287 -16.45 3.33 -3.53
CA PHE A 287 -17.89 3.12 -3.51
C PHE A 287 -18.37 1.99 -2.59
N LEU A 288 -17.48 1.26 -1.91
CA LEU A 288 -17.85 0.16 -1.02
C LEU A 288 -18.12 0.60 0.42
N ARG A 289 -19.26 0.15 0.96
CA ARG A 289 -19.72 0.36 2.33
C ARG A 289 -19.29 -0.77 3.24
N PHE A 290 -18.29 -0.53 4.09
CA PHE A 290 -17.86 -1.45 5.13
C PHE A 290 -17.35 -0.66 6.34
N SER A 291 -17.18 -1.31 7.50
CA SER A 291 -16.50 -0.70 8.64
C SER A 291 -15.00 -0.96 8.54
N LEU A 292 -14.15 0.01 8.87
CA LEU A 292 -12.71 -0.26 9.03
C LEU A 292 -12.42 -1.31 10.11
N HIS A 293 -13.28 -1.45 11.12
CA HIS A 293 -13.08 -2.42 12.20
C HIS A 293 -13.66 -3.79 11.80
N PRO A 294 -12.83 -4.84 11.62
CA PRO A 294 -13.29 -6.06 10.95
C PRO A 294 -14.29 -6.89 11.77
N TRP A 295 -14.31 -6.74 13.10
CA TRP A 295 -15.29 -7.42 13.96
C TRP A 295 -16.67 -6.74 14.00
N ASP A 296 -16.83 -5.57 13.40
CA ASP A 296 -18.15 -4.94 13.32
C ASP A 296 -19.07 -5.76 12.43
N LYS A 297 -20.25 -6.14 12.93
CA LYS A 297 -21.26 -6.85 12.15
C LYS A 297 -22.05 -5.93 11.22
N GLU A 298 -22.09 -4.64 11.56
CA GLU A 298 -22.86 -3.63 10.86
C GLU A 298 -22.02 -2.37 10.57
N CYS A 299 -22.33 -1.73 9.44
CA CYS A 299 -21.73 -0.47 9.04
C CYS A 299 -22.76 0.67 9.14
N SER A 300 -22.81 1.32 10.31
CA SER A 300 -23.57 2.57 10.50
C SER A 300 -23.12 3.67 9.53
N LEU A 301 -23.95 4.69 9.33
CA LEU A 301 -23.60 5.86 8.49
C LEU A 301 -22.29 6.52 8.95
N TYR A 302 -22.09 6.66 10.26
CA TYR A 302 -20.85 7.20 10.81
C TYR A 302 -19.63 6.34 10.47
N LYS A 303 -19.75 5.00 10.57
CA LYS A 303 -18.66 4.08 10.21
C LYS A 303 -18.36 4.11 8.72
N ALA A 304 -19.40 4.21 7.88
CA ALA A 304 -19.26 4.37 6.45
C ALA A 304 -18.55 5.69 6.10
N PHE A 305 -18.96 6.79 6.74
CA PHE A 305 -18.32 8.10 6.60
C PHE A 305 -16.84 8.07 7.01
N ASN A 306 -16.52 7.55 8.19
CA ASN A 306 -15.13 7.39 8.67
C ASN A 306 -14.29 6.55 7.70
N THR A 307 -14.85 5.47 7.18
CA THR A 307 -14.18 4.61 6.18
C THR A 307 -13.91 5.39 4.89
N SER A 308 -14.87 6.15 4.38
CA SER A 308 -14.70 6.99 3.19
C SER A 308 -13.63 8.06 3.40
N VAL A 309 -13.67 8.78 4.53
CA VAL A 309 -12.71 9.85 4.84
C VAL A 309 -11.29 9.30 4.90
N VAL A 310 -11.09 8.18 5.61
CA VAL A 310 -9.80 7.47 5.65
C VAL A 310 -9.32 7.12 4.24
N ARG A 311 -10.19 6.58 3.39
CA ARG A 311 -9.78 6.16 2.04
C ARG A 311 -9.44 7.34 1.14
N VAL A 312 -10.18 8.43 1.22
CA VAL A 312 -9.87 9.65 0.47
C VAL A 312 -8.55 10.26 0.95
N LEU A 313 -8.30 10.27 2.26
CA LEU A 313 -7.08 10.85 2.82
C LEU A 313 -5.84 10.01 2.57
N PHE A 314 -5.93 8.69 2.70
CA PHE A 314 -4.77 7.81 2.69
C PHE A 314 -4.56 7.02 1.40
N ALA A 315 -5.62 6.68 0.66
CA ALA A 315 -5.50 5.80 -0.50
C ALA A 315 -5.45 6.56 -1.84
N GLN A 316 -6.00 7.77 -1.93
CA GLN A 316 -5.99 8.50 -3.19
C GLN A 316 -4.60 9.12 -3.46
N PRO A 317 -4.03 8.97 -4.67
CA PRO A 317 -2.80 9.66 -5.06
C PRO A 317 -2.95 11.19 -5.02
N ASN A 318 -1.84 11.90 -4.83
CA ASN A 318 -1.69 13.36 -5.00
C ASN A 318 -2.11 14.29 -3.84
N LEU A 319 -1.22 14.53 -2.89
CA LEU A 319 -1.45 15.46 -1.77
C LEU A 319 -1.34 16.94 -2.17
N ASN A 320 -0.58 17.31 -3.21
CA ASN A 320 -0.28 18.72 -3.48
C ASN A 320 -0.14 19.05 -4.98
N PRO A 321 -1.07 19.82 -5.58
CA PRO A 321 -0.96 20.25 -6.98
C PRO A 321 0.20 21.23 -7.23
N LEU A 322 0.71 21.92 -6.21
CA LEU A 322 1.88 22.80 -6.30
C LEU A 322 3.21 22.03 -6.22
N ALA A 323 3.16 20.75 -5.81
CA ALA A 323 4.29 19.85 -5.77
C ALA A 323 3.87 18.46 -6.27
N PRO A 324 3.49 18.34 -7.55
CA PRO A 324 2.95 17.09 -8.08
C PRO A 324 4.00 15.98 -7.97
N ASN A 325 3.65 14.91 -7.27
CA ASN A 325 4.55 13.82 -6.93
C ASN A 325 4.41 12.60 -7.85
N THR A 326 3.88 12.81 -9.05
CA THR A 326 3.72 11.76 -10.06
C THR A 326 4.96 11.66 -10.95
N ILE A 327 5.40 10.46 -11.37
CA ILE A 327 6.62 10.30 -12.22
C ILE A 327 6.50 11.16 -13.49
N ARG A 328 5.30 11.21 -14.10
CA ARG A 328 5.05 12.02 -15.31
C ARG A 328 5.33 13.51 -15.11
N SER A 329 5.20 14.03 -13.89
CA SER A 329 5.47 15.43 -13.56
C SER A 329 6.91 15.68 -13.15
N ILE A 330 7.70 14.63 -12.87
CA ILE A 330 9.10 14.74 -12.48
C ILE A 330 9.96 14.91 -13.74
N ASN A 331 10.51 16.12 -13.93
CA ASN A 331 11.42 16.42 -15.03
C ASN A 331 12.86 15.96 -14.75
N LYS A 332 13.07 14.64 -14.63
CA LYS A 332 14.38 14.02 -14.41
C LYS A 332 14.57 12.80 -15.33
N PRO A 333 15.77 12.59 -15.90
CA PRO A 333 15.99 11.54 -16.89
C PRO A 333 15.60 10.12 -16.44
N PHE A 334 16.00 9.71 -15.23
CA PHE A 334 15.67 8.39 -14.68
C PHE A 334 14.16 8.12 -14.67
N TYR A 335 13.38 9.08 -14.16
CA TYR A 335 11.93 8.98 -14.01
C TYR A 335 11.21 9.04 -15.35
N GLN A 336 11.65 9.89 -16.28
CA GLN A 336 11.11 9.95 -17.64
C GLN A 336 11.32 8.65 -18.41
N ASP A 337 12.52 8.07 -18.30
CA ASP A 337 12.81 6.78 -18.93
C ASP A 337 12.00 5.65 -18.31
N LEU A 338 11.86 5.64 -16.98
CA LEU A 338 10.99 4.69 -16.30
C LEU A 338 9.55 4.81 -16.78
N TYR A 339 9.00 6.02 -16.86
CA TYR A 339 7.65 6.26 -17.36
C TYR A 339 7.48 5.74 -18.80
N LYS A 340 8.45 6.00 -19.69
CA LYS A 340 8.43 5.51 -21.08
C LYS A 340 8.45 3.99 -21.14
N GLU A 341 9.27 3.31 -20.34
CA GLU A 341 9.30 1.84 -20.31
C GLU A 341 8.00 1.25 -19.76
N LEU A 342 7.43 1.85 -18.71
CA LEU A 342 6.15 1.41 -18.15
C LEU A 342 5.00 1.59 -19.14
N LYS A 343 5.01 2.68 -19.93
CA LYS A 343 3.99 2.94 -20.96
C LYS A 343 3.96 1.87 -22.05
N LYS A 344 5.09 1.19 -22.32
CA LYS A 344 5.15 0.05 -23.25
C LYS A 344 4.47 -1.21 -22.69
N ILE A 345 4.34 -1.32 -21.37
CA ILE A 345 3.66 -2.44 -20.71
C ILE A 345 2.16 -2.29 -20.84
N ASP A 346 1.64 -1.13 -20.43
CA ASP A 346 0.25 -0.70 -20.49
C ASP A 346 0.22 0.82 -20.18
N PRO A 347 -0.36 1.67 -21.05
CA PRO A 347 -0.42 3.10 -20.82
C PRO A 347 -1.15 3.52 -19.53
N ALA A 348 -2.28 2.87 -19.21
CA ALA A 348 -3.02 3.15 -17.98
C ALA A 348 -2.24 2.69 -16.75
N TRP A 349 -1.55 1.55 -16.87
CA TRP A 349 -0.68 1.06 -15.80
C TRP A 349 0.48 2.02 -15.49
N ALA A 350 1.04 2.67 -16.52
CA ALA A 350 2.07 3.69 -16.31
C ALA A 350 1.54 4.83 -15.43
N ASP A 351 0.35 5.36 -15.70
CA ASP A 351 -0.27 6.37 -14.84
C ASP A 351 -0.53 5.83 -13.41
N VAL A 352 -1.01 4.59 -13.28
CA VAL A 352 -1.28 3.92 -11.99
C VAL A 352 -0.03 3.82 -11.12
N VAL A 353 1.04 3.21 -11.63
CA VAL A 353 2.26 2.96 -10.83
C VAL A 353 3.14 4.19 -10.68
N THR A 354 2.76 5.28 -11.32
CA THR A 354 3.47 6.56 -11.21
C THR A 354 2.64 7.60 -10.47
N ALA A 355 1.47 7.23 -9.95
CA ALA A 355 0.54 8.13 -9.29
C ALA A 355 1.04 8.64 -7.93
N SER A 356 2.05 8.00 -7.32
CA SER A 356 2.76 8.58 -6.17
C SER A 356 4.16 8.03 -5.98
N VAL A 357 5.17 8.78 -6.42
CA VAL A 357 6.58 8.44 -6.15
C VAL A 357 6.94 8.72 -4.68
N MET A 358 6.14 9.51 -3.97
CA MET A 358 6.59 10.20 -2.74
C MET A 358 5.60 10.06 -1.58
N TYR A 359 4.69 9.08 -1.59
CA TYR A 359 4.03 8.72 -0.33
C TYR A 359 5.06 8.16 0.64
#